data_AF-T0TAW6-F1
#
_entry.id   AF-T0TAW6-F1
#
_cell.length_a   1.000
_cell.length_b   1.000
_cell.length_c   1.000
_cell.angle_alpha   90.00
_cell.angle_beta   90.00
_cell.angle_gamma   90.00
#
_symmetry.space_group_name_H-M   'P 1'
#
loop_
_entity.id
_entity.type
_entity.pdbx_description
1 polymer ?
#
loop_
_entity_poly.entity_id
_entity_poly.type
_entity_poly.pdbx_seq_one_letter_code
_entity_poly.pdbx_strand_id
1 'polypeptide(L)'
;MAKDSLITNGYPSNNADDLGILNLSKNIGLSTGWMGMTSTLSTNQTISLVGFPGDHAGQMWGMSGNVSQISNPLFNYSNISEFPGQSGSPIFNTSNNIVGINVADANYPNNTNPTHYVPSSLASQYPNYGVQLTASNINWIQNNVPALKSTALYRVYNPNNGEHLYTKSLYETTTLSKTGWNYEGVNSQQPATGNAVYRLYNPNSGEHFYKTSSFERDSLVKAGWRFEQIAFYSDTAKHTPIYRLFNPNAKGKQISYFYTSSCAERDSLVKIGWRYEQISWYGL
;
A
#
# COMPACT_ATOMS: atom_id res chain seq x y z
N MET A 1 -7.22 -1.51 16.06
CA MET A 1 -7.57 -0.09 16.35
C MET A 1 -8.96 0.15 15.81
N ALA A 2 -9.85 0.77 16.58
CA ALA A 2 -11.23 1.03 16.14
C ALA A 2 -11.42 2.51 15.82
N LYS A 3 -12.28 2.81 14.84
CA LYS A 3 -12.84 4.13 14.55
C LYS A 3 -14.35 3.98 14.58
N ASP A 4 -14.93 4.36 15.71
CA ASP A 4 -16.38 4.39 15.84
C ASP A 4 -16.80 5.44 16.88
N SER A 5 -18.01 5.95 16.72
CA SER A 5 -18.63 6.90 17.63
C SER A 5 -19.35 6.11 18.72
N LEU A 6 -18.80 6.08 19.94
CA LEU A 6 -19.29 5.31 21.10
C LEU A 6 -20.72 5.69 21.55
N ILE A 7 -21.78 5.40 20.79
CA ILE A 7 -23.14 5.57 21.32
C ILE A 7 -24.11 4.49 20.79
N THR A 8 -24.55 3.66 21.75
CA THR A 8 -25.66 2.67 21.78
C THR A 8 -25.50 1.32 21.07
N ASN A 9 -25.85 0.24 21.79
CA ASN A 9 -26.16 -1.08 21.23
C ASN A 9 -27.27 -0.94 20.18
N GLY A 10 -26.96 -1.19 18.90
CA GLY A 10 -27.93 -1.14 17.80
C GLY A 10 -27.30 -0.79 16.45
N TYR A 11 -28.16 -0.64 15.44
CA TYR A 11 -27.79 -0.22 14.08
C TYR A 11 -26.90 1.04 14.07
N PRO A 12 -25.93 1.15 13.14
CA PRO A 12 -25.03 2.29 13.08
C PRO A 12 -25.82 3.60 12.93
N SER A 13 -25.56 4.55 13.83
CA SER A 13 -26.09 5.90 13.70
C SER A 13 -25.53 6.59 12.43
N ASN A 14 -26.19 7.63 11.93
CA ASN A 14 -25.79 8.31 10.68
C ASN A 14 -24.34 8.85 10.68
N ASN A 15 -23.68 8.93 11.84
CA ASN A 15 -22.30 9.40 12.00
C ASN A 15 -21.34 8.30 12.52
N ALA A 16 -21.77 7.03 12.53
CA ALA A 16 -20.95 5.92 13.00
C ALA A 16 -19.97 5.50 11.89
N ASP A 17 -18.69 5.46 12.25
CA ASP A 17 -17.62 5.02 11.35
C ASP A 17 -17.38 3.51 11.44
N ASP A 18 -18.09 2.74 12.30
CA ASP A 18 -17.98 1.28 12.54
C ASP A 18 -16.89 0.54 11.73
N LEU A 19 -15.62 0.87 12.03
CA LEU A 19 -14.44 0.42 11.30
C LEU A 19 -13.39 -0.07 12.29
N GLY A 20 -12.77 -1.20 11.95
CA GLY A 20 -11.68 -1.79 12.71
C GLY A 20 -10.46 -2.08 11.83
N ILE A 21 -9.27 -1.69 12.30
CA ILE A 21 -7.98 -2.13 11.75
C ILE A 21 -7.46 -3.28 12.60
N LEU A 22 -7.26 -4.43 11.97
CA LEU A 22 -6.61 -5.60 12.55
C LEU A 22 -5.16 -5.69 12.05
N ASN A 23 -4.21 -5.66 12.98
CA ASN A 23 -2.80 -5.84 12.66
C ASN A 23 -2.43 -7.32 12.81
N LEU A 24 -2.02 -7.94 11.71
CA LEU A 24 -1.55 -9.31 11.69
C LEU A 24 -0.06 -9.36 12.02
N SER A 25 0.39 -10.41 12.71
CA SER A 25 1.80 -10.63 13.04
C SER A 25 2.66 -10.96 11.81
N LYS A 26 2.04 -11.32 10.69
CA LYS A 26 2.68 -11.58 9.40
C LYS A 26 2.06 -10.70 8.32
N ASN A 27 2.91 -10.13 7.46
CA ASN A 27 2.45 -9.38 6.29
C ASN A 27 2.02 -10.35 5.17
N ILE A 28 0.76 -10.78 5.22
CA ILE A 28 0.19 -11.68 4.21
C ILE A 28 -0.09 -10.99 2.86
N GLY A 29 -0.12 -9.65 2.82
CA GLY A 29 -0.32 -8.88 1.60
C GLY A 29 0.78 -9.11 0.54
N LEU A 30 1.96 -9.57 0.96
CA LEU A 30 3.04 -9.98 0.04
C LEU A 30 2.69 -11.27 -0.73
N SER A 31 1.85 -12.14 -0.17
CA SER A 31 1.40 -13.38 -0.81
C SER A 31 0.05 -13.26 -1.50
N THR A 32 -0.86 -12.44 -0.96
CA THR A 32 -2.24 -12.31 -1.45
C THR A 32 -2.45 -11.10 -2.36
N GLY A 33 -1.48 -10.18 -2.40
CA GLY A 33 -1.68 -8.85 -2.96
C GLY A 33 -2.44 -7.91 -2.02
N TRP A 34 -2.62 -6.68 -2.47
CA TRP A 34 -3.35 -5.63 -1.76
C TRP A 34 -4.59 -5.26 -2.56
N MET A 35 -5.71 -5.06 -1.86
CA MET A 35 -6.93 -4.54 -2.46
C MET A 35 -6.85 -3.01 -2.50
N GLY A 36 -7.27 -2.42 -3.63
CA GLY A 36 -7.36 -0.98 -3.75
C GLY A 36 -8.47 -0.41 -2.87
N MET A 37 -8.35 0.85 -2.45
CA MET A 37 -9.38 1.59 -1.73
C MET A 37 -9.66 2.90 -2.47
N THR A 38 -10.92 3.32 -2.51
CA THR A 38 -11.30 4.61 -3.10
C THR A 38 -12.45 5.24 -2.34
N SER A 39 -12.43 6.58 -2.26
CA SER A 39 -13.53 7.35 -1.70
C SER A 39 -14.62 7.66 -2.71
N THR A 40 -14.42 7.32 -3.99
CA THR A 40 -15.39 7.57 -5.05
C THR A 40 -16.56 6.58 -4.96
N LEU A 41 -17.71 7.09 -4.54
CA LEU A 41 -18.98 6.39 -4.48
C LEU A 41 -20.10 7.30 -4.98
N SER A 42 -21.06 6.74 -5.70
CA SER A 42 -22.21 7.47 -6.24
C SER A 42 -23.49 6.65 -6.10
N THR A 43 -24.63 7.32 -5.97
CA THR A 43 -25.94 6.66 -5.97
C THR A 43 -26.18 5.92 -7.29
N ASN A 44 -26.87 4.79 -7.24
CA ASN A 44 -27.10 3.81 -8.32
C ASN A 44 -25.84 3.10 -8.84
N GLN A 45 -24.66 3.40 -8.31
CA GLN A 45 -23.43 2.72 -8.69
C GLN A 45 -23.53 1.22 -8.43
N THR A 46 -23.18 0.41 -9.44
CA THR A 46 -23.04 -1.03 -9.28
C THR A 46 -21.88 -1.34 -8.35
N ILE A 47 -22.15 -2.20 -7.38
CA ILE A 47 -21.19 -2.67 -6.39
C ILE A 47 -21.25 -4.20 -6.30
N SER A 48 -20.21 -4.79 -5.75
CA SER A 48 -20.23 -6.18 -5.30
C SER A 48 -19.80 -6.30 -3.86
N LEU A 49 -20.36 -7.28 -3.16
CA LEU A 49 -19.94 -7.66 -1.81
C LEU A 49 -19.39 -9.08 -1.89
N VAL A 50 -18.25 -9.33 -1.25
CA VAL A 50 -17.64 -10.66 -1.17
C VAL A 50 -17.34 -10.97 0.29
N GLY A 51 -17.92 -12.05 0.81
CA GLY A 51 -17.90 -12.36 2.25
C GLY A 51 -18.12 -13.84 2.55
N PHE A 52 -18.36 -14.14 3.82
CA PHE A 52 -18.62 -15.50 4.33
C PHE A 52 -20.02 -15.55 4.96
N PRO A 53 -21.08 -15.70 4.16
CA PRO A 53 -22.45 -15.71 4.68
C PRO A 53 -22.73 -17.00 5.46
N GLY A 54 -23.49 -16.89 6.55
CA GLY A 54 -23.71 -17.98 7.50
C GLY A 54 -24.54 -19.15 6.96
N ASP A 55 -25.33 -18.93 5.91
CA ASP A 55 -26.04 -19.99 5.17
C ASP A 55 -25.10 -20.84 4.31
N HIS A 56 -23.88 -20.37 4.06
CA HIS A 56 -22.82 -21.08 3.36
C HIS A 56 -21.54 -21.17 4.20
N ALA A 57 -21.64 -21.84 5.34
CA ALA A 57 -20.58 -21.96 6.33
C ALA A 57 -19.21 -22.33 5.73
N GLY A 58 -18.21 -21.48 5.98
CA GLY A 58 -16.82 -21.68 5.54
C GLY A 58 -16.56 -21.43 4.05
N GLN A 59 -17.58 -21.02 3.29
CA GLN A 59 -17.45 -20.72 1.87
C GLN A 59 -17.49 -19.20 1.64
N MET A 60 -16.66 -18.75 0.71
CA MET A 60 -16.69 -17.36 0.26
C MET A 60 -17.72 -17.21 -0.86
N TRP A 61 -18.60 -16.22 -0.74
CA TRP A 61 -19.64 -15.92 -1.71
C TRP A 61 -19.60 -14.45 -2.12
N GLY A 62 -19.95 -14.20 -3.37
CA GLY A 62 -20.00 -12.87 -3.96
C GLY A 62 -21.39 -12.55 -4.50
N MET A 63 -21.87 -11.34 -4.26
CA MET A 63 -23.15 -10.84 -4.77
C MET A 63 -22.95 -9.46 -5.37
N SER A 64 -23.83 -9.06 -6.30
CA SER A 64 -23.80 -7.75 -6.92
C SER A 64 -25.11 -7.01 -6.68
N GLY A 65 -25.01 -5.71 -6.47
CA GLY A 65 -26.16 -4.84 -6.26
C GLY A 65 -25.81 -3.40 -6.55
N ASN A 66 -26.56 -2.47 -5.97
CA ASN A 66 -26.42 -1.05 -6.25
C ASN A 66 -26.49 -0.22 -4.99
N VAL A 67 -25.72 0.87 -4.97
CA VAL A 67 -25.83 1.92 -3.95
C VAL A 67 -27.20 2.59 -4.06
N SER A 68 -27.97 2.58 -2.99
CA SER A 68 -29.31 3.16 -2.94
C SER A 68 -29.29 4.61 -2.44
N GLN A 69 -28.46 4.91 -1.45
CA GLN A 69 -28.35 6.25 -0.85
C GLN A 69 -26.97 6.43 -0.20
N ILE A 70 -26.47 7.67 -0.14
CA ILE A 70 -25.22 8.02 0.53
C ILE A 70 -25.50 9.10 1.57
N SER A 71 -25.12 8.83 2.82
CA SER A 71 -25.31 9.68 3.99
C SER A 71 -24.05 9.63 4.87
N ASN A 72 -22.95 10.19 4.35
CA ASN A 72 -21.59 10.03 4.86
C ASN A 72 -21.45 10.07 6.40
N PRO A 73 -20.73 9.12 7.02
CA PRO A 73 -19.96 8.06 6.37
C PRO A 73 -20.80 6.82 5.99
N LEU A 74 -22.08 6.76 6.39
CA LEU A 74 -22.94 5.62 6.10
C LEU A 74 -23.48 5.67 4.66
N PHE A 75 -23.65 4.52 4.04
CA PHE A 75 -24.38 4.41 2.78
C PHE A 75 -25.22 3.15 2.76
N ASN A 76 -26.27 3.20 1.94
CA ASN A 76 -27.25 2.15 1.81
C ASN A 76 -27.05 1.45 0.47
N TYR A 77 -27.31 0.15 0.43
CA TYR A 77 -27.34 -0.61 -0.80
C TYR A 77 -28.44 -1.67 -0.81
N SER A 78 -28.74 -2.17 -2.00
CA SER A 78 -29.80 -3.15 -2.23
C SER A 78 -29.43 -4.15 -3.31
N ASN A 79 -30.32 -5.11 -3.56
CA ASN A 79 -30.14 -6.27 -4.44
C ASN A 79 -29.03 -7.24 -4.02
N ILE A 80 -28.63 -7.19 -2.74
CA ILE A 80 -27.67 -8.12 -2.13
C ILE A 80 -28.37 -8.83 -0.98
N SER A 81 -28.18 -10.14 -0.90
CA SER A 81 -28.67 -10.94 0.23
C SER A 81 -27.68 -10.91 1.38
N GLU A 82 -28.14 -10.61 2.59
CA GLU A 82 -27.31 -10.49 3.79
C GLU A 82 -27.63 -11.54 4.86
N PHE A 83 -26.64 -12.36 5.19
CA PHE A 83 -26.72 -13.33 6.27
C PHE A 83 -25.70 -13.02 7.37
N PRO A 84 -25.98 -13.37 8.64
CA PRO A 84 -24.98 -13.30 9.70
C PRO A 84 -23.67 -13.96 9.27
N GLY A 85 -22.54 -13.29 9.50
CA GLY A 85 -21.21 -13.72 9.03
C GLY A 85 -20.60 -12.81 7.95
N GLN A 86 -21.42 -11.97 7.29
CA GLN A 86 -20.92 -11.01 6.29
C GLN A 86 -20.45 -9.67 6.87
N SER A 87 -20.54 -9.45 8.19
CA SER A 87 -20.01 -8.25 8.84
C SER A 87 -18.51 -8.07 8.55
N GLY A 88 -18.11 -6.87 8.15
CA GLY A 88 -16.73 -6.57 7.76
C GLY A 88 -16.38 -6.93 6.32
N SER A 89 -17.31 -7.48 5.54
CA SER A 89 -17.06 -7.83 4.13
C SER A 89 -16.78 -6.56 3.30
N PRO A 90 -15.76 -6.59 2.42
CA PRO A 90 -15.49 -5.47 1.53
C PRO A 90 -16.60 -5.31 0.48
N ILE A 91 -16.96 -4.07 0.24
CA ILE A 91 -17.86 -3.66 -0.85
C ILE A 91 -16.99 -3.04 -1.94
N PHE A 92 -16.99 -3.63 -3.13
CA PHE A 92 -16.18 -3.22 -4.26
C PHE A 92 -16.99 -2.43 -5.29
N ASN A 93 -16.33 -1.51 -5.99
CA ASN A 93 -16.84 -0.98 -7.26
C ASN A 93 -16.44 -1.88 -8.45
N THR A 94 -16.93 -1.55 -9.64
CA THR A 94 -16.63 -2.27 -10.89
C THR A 94 -15.16 -2.21 -11.32
N SER A 95 -14.35 -1.35 -10.69
CA SER A 95 -12.89 -1.31 -10.86
C SER A 95 -12.15 -2.12 -9.79
N ASN A 96 -12.84 -2.96 -9.02
CA ASN A 96 -12.31 -3.78 -7.93
C ASN A 96 -11.61 -3.00 -6.81
N ASN A 97 -11.98 -1.74 -6.62
CA ASN A 97 -11.56 -0.97 -5.44
C ASN A 97 -12.63 -1.08 -4.35
N ILE A 98 -12.19 -1.27 -3.11
CA ILE A 98 -13.06 -1.20 -1.94
C ILE A 98 -13.57 0.24 -1.81
N VAL A 99 -14.88 0.40 -1.78
CA VAL A 99 -15.58 1.67 -1.57
C VAL A 99 -16.19 1.78 -0.18
N GLY A 100 -16.37 0.65 0.51
CA GLY A 100 -16.93 0.60 1.84
C GLY A 100 -16.84 -0.79 2.46
N ILE A 101 -17.26 -0.88 3.72
CA ILE A 101 -17.28 -2.10 4.52
C ILE A 101 -18.73 -2.37 4.93
N ASN A 102 -19.21 -3.60 4.74
CA ASN A 102 -20.54 -4.04 5.21
C ASN A 102 -20.58 -4.04 6.74
N VAL A 103 -21.59 -3.40 7.32
CA VAL A 103 -21.74 -3.27 8.78
C VAL A 103 -23.09 -3.75 9.29
N ALA A 104 -24.17 -3.65 8.50
CA ALA A 104 -25.48 -4.13 8.95
C ALA A 104 -26.39 -4.57 7.81
N ASP A 105 -27.17 -5.61 8.07
CA ASP A 105 -28.23 -6.14 7.21
C ASP A 105 -29.54 -5.37 7.40
N ALA A 106 -30.42 -5.43 6.41
CA ALA A 106 -31.73 -4.81 6.50
C ALA A 106 -32.63 -5.42 7.57
N ASN A 107 -33.20 -4.57 8.43
CA ASN A 107 -34.23 -4.98 9.40
C ASN A 107 -35.61 -5.09 8.72
N TYR A 108 -35.84 -6.16 7.97
CA TYR A 108 -37.11 -6.39 7.24
C TYR A 108 -38.15 -7.13 8.11
N PRO A 109 -39.24 -6.50 8.59
CA PRO A 109 -40.26 -7.16 9.41
C PRO A 109 -41.18 -8.05 8.55
N ASN A 110 -41.54 -9.21 9.10
CA ASN A 110 -42.41 -10.24 8.50
C ASN A 110 -41.87 -10.92 7.25
N ASN A 111 -40.93 -11.83 7.46
CA ASN A 111 -40.62 -12.84 6.47
C ASN A 111 -40.91 -14.26 6.98
N THR A 112 -42.00 -14.86 6.49
CA THR A 112 -42.30 -16.29 6.68
C THR A 112 -41.48 -17.19 5.75
N ASN A 113 -40.55 -16.63 4.98
CA ASN A 113 -39.72 -17.30 3.98
C ASN A 113 -38.39 -16.54 3.78
N PRO A 114 -37.33 -16.79 4.59
CA PRO A 114 -36.18 -15.90 4.86
C PRO A 114 -35.35 -15.58 3.62
N THR A 115 -35.89 -14.77 2.73
CA THR A 115 -35.16 -14.06 1.71
C THR A 115 -34.49 -12.91 2.42
N HIS A 116 -33.27 -13.15 2.88
CA HIS A 116 -32.28 -12.17 3.31
C HIS A 116 -31.95 -11.10 2.23
N TYR A 117 -32.74 -11.03 1.17
CA TYR A 117 -32.61 -10.22 -0.03
C TYR A 117 -33.52 -8.99 0.04
N VAL A 118 -32.93 -7.81 -0.13
CA VAL A 118 -33.67 -6.54 -0.21
C VAL A 118 -33.78 -6.12 -1.69
N PRO A 119 -34.97 -6.16 -2.30
CA PRO A 119 -35.16 -5.60 -3.64
C PRO A 119 -35.03 -4.08 -3.62
N SER A 120 -34.58 -3.49 -4.73
CA SER A 120 -34.41 -2.03 -4.88
C SER A 120 -35.65 -1.22 -4.51
N SER A 121 -36.86 -1.75 -4.77
CA SER A 121 -38.13 -1.08 -4.45
C SER A 121 -38.38 -0.89 -2.95
N LEU A 122 -37.72 -1.67 -2.09
CA LEU A 122 -37.86 -1.62 -0.64
C LEU A 122 -36.62 -1.04 0.04
N ALA A 123 -35.58 -0.69 -0.73
CA ALA A 123 -34.30 -0.22 -0.21
C ALA A 123 -34.41 1.09 0.59
N SER A 124 -35.39 1.95 0.29
CA SER A 124 -35.63 3.16 1.08
C SER A 124 -36.22 2.87 2.47
N GLN A 125 -36.85 1.71 2.64
CA GLN A 125 -37.53 1.32 3.87
C GLN A 125 -36.67 0.36 4.71
N TYR A 126 -35.94 -0.54 4.04
CA TYR A 126 -35.15 -1.61 4.66
C TYR A 126 -33.80 -1.80 3.94
N PRO A 127 -32.89 -0.82 3.98
CA PRO A 127 -31.59 -0.93 3.31
C PRO A 127 -30.62 -1.84 4.06
N ASN A 128 -29.68 -2.43 3.32
CA ASN A 128 -28.41 -2.89 3.88
C ASN A 128 -27.48 -1.68 4.04
N TYR A 129 -26.59 -1.73 5.02
CA TYR A 129 -25.73 -0.61 5.39
C TYR A 129 -24.25 -0.95 5.25
N GLY A 130 -23.51 -0.04 4.64
CA GLY A 130 -22.05 -0.02 4.64
C GLY A 130 -21.51 1.29 5.19
N VAL A 131 -20.31 1.24 5.75
CA VAL A 131 -19.52 2.46 6.01
C VAL A 131 -18.65 2.74 4.80
N GLN A 132 -18.80 3.90 4.18
CA GLN A 132 -18.01 4.33 3.04
C GLN A 132 -16.56 4.60 3.48
N LEU A 133 -15.61 4.22 2.62
CA LEU A 133 -14.22 4.66 2.72
C LEU A 133 -14.08 6.12 2.26
N THR A 134 -14.68 7.06 3.00
CA THR A 134 -14.51 8.49 2.75
C THR A 134 -13.04 8.89 2.75
N ALA A 135 -12.69 10.06 2.20
CA ALA A 135 -11.30 10.55 2.25
C ALA A 135 -10.76 10.62 3.69
N SER A 136 -11.61 11.00 4.65
CA SER A 136 -11.28 10.98 6.09
C SER A 136 -10.97 9.57 6.59
N ASN A 137 -11.77 8.57 6.19
CA ASN A 137 -11.58 7.17 6.57
C ASN A 137 -10.31 6.58 5.96
N ILE A 138 -10.04 6.83 4.68
CA ILE A 138 -8.80 6.41 4.02
C ILE A 138 -7.59 7.05 4.69
N ASN A 139 -7.63 8.35 4.99
CA ASN A 139 -6.55 9.04 5.70
C ASN A 139 -6.33 8.44 7.10
N TRP A 140 -7.40 8.13 7.83
CA TRP A 140 -7.31 7.46 9.13
C TRP A 140 -6.67 6.08 9.00
N ILE A 141 -7.05 5.29 7.99
CA ILE A 141 -6.45 3.98 7.71
C ILE A 141 -4.95 4.13 7.40
N GLN A 142 -4.58 5.00 6.46
CA GLN A 142 -3.17 5.22 6.08
C GLN A 142 -2.32 5.71 7.26
N ASN A 143 -2.89 6.56 8.13
CA ASN A 143 -2.21 7.04 9.33
C ASN A 143 -2.02 5.96 10.40
N ASN A 144 -2.82 4.90 10.39
CA ASN A 144 -2.79 3.85 11.42
C ASN A 144 -2.31 2.49 10.92
N VAL A 145 -2.03 2.36 9.62
CA VAL A 145 -1.38 1.20 9.00
C VAL A 145 0.03 1.60 8.56
N PRO A 146 1.08 1.30 9.35
CA PRO A 146 2.45 1.66 9.00
C PRO A 146 2.90 1.15 7.63
N ALA A 147 2.38 0.00 7.20
CA ALA A 147 2.59 -0.58 5.87
C ALA A 147 1.88 0.16 4.72
N LEU A 148 1.21 1.29 4.98
CA LEU A 148 0.70 2.21 3.96
C LEU A 148 1.38 3.59 4.03
N LYS A 149 2.25 3.84 5.03
CA LYS A 149 2.97 5.10 5.14
C LYS A 149 4.17 5.13 4.22
N SER A 150 4.27 6.19 3.43
CA SER A 150 5.51 6.50 2.72
C SER A 150 6.66 6.58 3.72
N THR A 151 7.78 5.95 3.41
CA THR A 151 8.98 6.01 4.24
C THR A 151 10.06 6.77 3.49
N ALA A 152 10.74 7.67 4.19
CA ALA A 152 11.90 8.36 3.63
C ALA A 152 13.00 7.35 3.28
N LEU A 153 13.58 7.51 2.09
CA LEU A 153 14.81 6.85 1.69
C LEU A 153 15.98 7.80 1.97
N TYR A 154 16.69 7.55 3.05
CA TYR A 154 17.86 8.31 3.47
C TYR A 154 19.06 7.99 2.58
N ARG A 155 19.89 8.99 2.30
CA ARG A 155 21.20 8.85 1.66
C ARG A 155 22.30 9.17 2.66
N VAL A 156 23.28 8.28 2.77
CA VAL A 156 24.42 8.43 3.68
C VAL A 156 25.70 8.18 2.90
N TYR A 157 26.64 9.11 2.95
CA TYR A 157 27.88 9.11 2.18
C TYR A 157 29.07 8.66 3.03
N ASN A 158 29.89 7.74 2.53
CA ASN A 158 31.15 7.35 3.14
C ASN A 158 32.31 8.13 2.52
N PRO A 159 32.94 9.08 3.25
CA PRO A 159 34.06 9.85 2.73
C PRO A 159 35.32 9.00 2.47
N ASN A 160 35.43 7.81 3.04
CA ASN A 160 36.64 6.98 2.93
C ASN A 160 36.73 6.22 1.60
N ASN A 161 35.60 5.87 0.97
CA ASN A 161 35.58 5.09 -0.27
C ASN A 161 34.63 5.62 -1.34
N GLY A 162 33.83 6.65 -1.04
CA GLY A 162 32.88 7.24 -1.98
C GLY A 162 31.49 6.59 -1.99
N GLU A 163 31.23 5.61 -1.13
CA GLU A 163 29.95 4.89 -1.08
C GLU A 163 28.79 5.78 -0.69
N HIS A 164 27.67 5.57 -1.36
CA HIS A 164 26.39 6.12 -0.93
C HIS A 164 25.46 4.97 -0.58
N LEU A 165 25.06 4.89 0.69
CA LEU A 165 24.06 3.93 1.13
C LEU A 165 22.67 4.56 1.10
N TYR A 166 21.72 3.83 0.52
CA TYR A 166 20.30 4.20 0.46
C TYR A 166 19.50 3.26 1.38
N THR A 167 18.84 3.83 2.38
CA THR A 167 18.13 3.03 3.41
C THR A 167 16.88 3.71 3.94
N LYS A 168 15.87 2.90 4.30
CA LYS A 168 14.69 3.36 5.06
C LYS A 168 14.92 3.32 6.58
N SER A 169 16.03 2.75 7.02
CA SER A 169 16.32 2.55 8.44
C SER A 169 17.00 3.79 9.03
N LEU A 170 16.28 4.50 9.90
CA LEU A 170 16.86 5.59 10.67
C LEU A 170 17.95 5.07 11.62
N TYR A 171 17.83 3.84 12.10
CA TYR A 171 18.85 3.18 12.93
C TYR A 171 20.16 2.97 12.14
N GLU A 172 20.09 2.45 10.91
CA GLU A 172 21.27 2.28 10.04
C GLU A 172 21.91 3.65 9.73
N THR A 173 21.08 4.63 9.37
CA THR A 173 21.52 6.01 9.09
C THR A 173 22.28 6.64 10.26
N THR A 174 21.69 6.58 11.46
CA THR A 174 22.28 7.17 12.67
C THR A 174 23.52 6.41 13.14
N THR A 175 23.56 5.09 12.96
CA THR A 175 24.73 4.26 13.28
C THR A 175 25.91 4.62 12.39
N LEU A 176 25.70 4.71 11.07
CA LEU A 176 26.74 5.09 10.11
C LEU A 176 27.23 6.52 10.33
N SER A 177 26.31 7.44 10.65
CA SER A 177 26.69 8.82 10.94
C SER A 177 27.62 8.93 12.14
N LYS A 178 27.39 8.11 13.18
CA LYS A 178 28.27 8.03 14.36
C LYS A 178 29.65 7.43 14.07
N THR A 179 29.78 6.66 12.99
CA THR A 179 31.05 6.04 12.58
C THR A 179 31.77 6.82 11.47
N GLY A 180 31.35 8.07 11.23
CA GLY A 180 32.06 9.01 10.34
C GLY A 180 31.51 9.07 8.91
N TRP A 181 30.34 8.48 8.63
CA TRP A 181 29.63 8.72 7.38
C TRP A 181 28.84 10.03 7.47
N ASN A 182 28.63 10.69 6.34
CA ASN A 182 27.91 11.94 6.25
C ASN A 182 26.45 11.67 5.86
N TYR A 183 25.51 12.06 6.71
CA TYR A 183 24.09 12.07 6.33
C TYR A 183 23.82 13.18 5.32
N GLU A 184 23.27 12.83 4.16
CA GLU A 184 23.03 13.77 3.04
C GLU A 184 21.56 14.12 2.86
N GLY A 185 20.67 13.63 3.73
CA GLY A 185 19.25 13.93 3.68
C GLY A 185 18.39 12.80 3.11
N VAL A 186 17.17 13.17 2.75
CA VAL A 186 16.18 12.28 2.13
C VAL A 186 16.36 12.36 0.62
N ASN A 187 16.70 11.23 0.00
CA ASN A 187 16.80 11.11 -1.45
C ASN A 187 15.42 11.12 -2.12
N SER A 188 14.46 10.40 -1.55
CA SER A 188 13.06 10.35 -2.02
C SER A 188 12.14 9.76 -0.96
N GLN A 189 10.83 9.94 -1.10
CA GLN A 189 9.85 9.16 -0.36
C GLN A 189 9.58 7.86 -1.13
N GLN A 190 9.54 6.73 -0.44
CA GLN A 190 9.25 5.43 -1.03
C GLN A 190 7.91 4.92 -0.53
N PRO A 191 7.08 4.31 -1.40
CA PRO A 191 5.84 3.69 -0.97
C PRO A 191 6.14 2.51 -0.05
N ALA A 192 5.15 2.14 0.74
CA ALA A 192 5.25 0.98 1.60
C ALA A 192 5.11 -0.35 0.84
N THR A 193 4.52 -0.32 -0.36
CA THR A 193 4.34 -1.46 -1.28
C THR A 193 4.66 -1.05 -2.71
N GLY A 194 4.85 -2.01 -3.61
CA GLY A 194 5.19 -1.75 -5.02
C GLY A 194 6.16 -2.78 -5.58
N ASN A 195 6.96 -2.40 -6.58
CA ASN A 195 7.98 -3.30 -7.12
C ASN A 195 9.18 -3.34 -6.17
N ALA A 196 9.56 -4.51 -5.68
CA ALA A 196 10.66 -4.65 -4.74
C ALA A 196 11.98 -4.13 -5.34
N VAL A 197 12.74 -3.36 -4.55
CA VAL A 197 14.11 -2.97 -4.85
C VAL A 197 15.04 -3.75 -3.93
N TYR A 198 15.90 -4.58 -4.52
CA TYR A 198 16.84 -5.44 -3.82
C TYR A 198 18.15 -4.70 -3.57
N ARG A 199 18.69 -4.79 -2.35
CA ARG A 199 20.05 -4.36 -2.03
C ARG A 199 20.99 -5.56 -2.06
N LEU A 200 22.03 -5.46 -2.87
CA LEU A 200 23.09 -6.44 -2.98
C LEU A 200 24.41 -5.81 -2.52
N TYR A 201 25.24 -6.57 -1.84
CA TYR A 201 26.55 -6.16 -1.38
C TYR A 201 27.65 -6.95 -2.09
N ASN A 202 28.64 -6.27 -2.65
CA ASN A 202 29.82 -6.91 -3.22
C ASN A 202 30.94 -7.01 -2.17
N PRO A 203 31.29 -8.21 -1.68
CA PRO A 203 32.32 -8.36 -0.65
C PRO A 203 33.74 -7.99 -1.11
N ASN A 204 34.00 -7.96 -2.43
CA ASN A 204 35.31 -7.65 -2.98
C ASN A 204 35.55 -6.14 -3.08
N SER A 205 34.55 -5.36 -3.52
CA SER A 205 34.65 -3.90 -3.66
C SER A 205 34.13 -3.13 -2.43
N GLY A 206 33.18 -3.70 -1.69
CA GLY A 206 32.44 -3.02 -0.62
C GLY A 206 31.22 -2.23 -1.11
N GLU A 207 30.88 -2.32 -2.40
CA GLU A 207 29.79 -1.57 -3.04
C GLU A 207 28.42 -2.18 -2.77
N HIS A 208 27.41 -1.32 -2.57
CA HIS A 208 26.00 -1.72 -2.64
C HIS A 208 25.41 -1.42 -4.01
N PHE A 209 24.63 -2.37 -4.52
CA PHE A 209 23.89 -2.23 -5.77
C PHE A 209 22.39 -2.42 -5.54
N TYR A 210 21.59 -1.60 -6.24
CA TYR A 210 20.15 -1.54 -6.06
C TYR A 210 19.44 -1.83 -7.39
N LYS A 211 18.53 -2.81 -7.37
CA LYS A 211 17.82 -3.20 -8.59
C LYS A 211 16.44 -3.79 -8.32
N THR A 212 15.51 -3.56 -9.25
CA THR A 212 14.14 -4.09 -9.22
C THR A 212 13.98 -5.49 -9.83
N SER A 213 14.90 -5.90 -10.72
CA SER A 213 14.86 -7.21 -11.38
C SER A 213 15.36 -8.33 -10.46
N SER A 214 14.49 -9.28 -10.14
CA SER A 214 14.84 -10.50 -9.39
C SER A 214 15.79 -11.39 -10.18
N PHE A 215 15.63 -11.47 -11.50
CA PHE A 215 16.52 -12.23 -12.37
C PHE A 215 17.96 -11.72 -12.33
N GLU A 216 18.14 -10.40 -12.32
CA GLU A 216 19.49 -9.84 -12.24
C GLU A 216 20.09 -9.96 -10.84
N ARG A 217 19.26 -9.81 -9.80
CA ARG A 217 19.68 -10.14 -8.42
C ARG A 217 20.24 -11.56 -8.37
N ASP A 218 19.53 -12.54 -8.92
CA ASP A 218 19.95 -13.94 -8.86
C ASP A 218 21.24 -14.19 -9.68
N SER A 219 21.40 -13.49 -10.80
CA SER A 219 22.64 -13.52 -11.59
C SER A 219 23.83 -12.91 -10.83
N LEU A 220 23.63 -11.78 -10.14
CA LEU A 220 24.68 -11.17 -9.31
C LEU A 220 25.04 -12.04 -8.10
N VAL A 221 24.05 -12.69 -7.48
CA VAL A 221 24.29 -13.65 -6.40
C VAL A 221 25.13 -14.83 -6.89
N LYS A 222 24.82 -15.39 -8.07
CA LYS A 222 25.65 -16.42 -8.71
C LYS A 222 27.07 -15.93 -9.02
N ALA A 223 27.23 -14.63 -9.31
CA ALA A 223 28.51 -13.99 -9.53
C ALA A 223 29.25 -13.61 -8.23
N GLY A 224 28.75 -14.02 -7.05
CA GLY A 224 29.41 -13.85 -5.75
C GLY A 224 28.99 -12.61 -4.96
N TRP A 225 27.98 -11.85 -5.42
CA TRP A 225 27.38 -10.79 -4.61
C TRP A 225 26.50 -11.39 -3.51
N ARG A 226 26.38 -10.69 -2.38
CA ARG A 226 25.48 -11.08 -1.29
C ARG A 226 24.15 -10.34 -1.43
N PHE A 227 23.06 -11.07 -1.61
CA PHE A 227 21.73 -10.50 -1.42
C PHE A 227 21.52 -10.24 0.07
N GLU A 228 21.21 -8.99 0.43
CA GLU A 228 21.01 -8.62 1.82
C GLU A 228 19.53 -8.64 2.19
N GLN A 229 18.70 -7.93 1.41
CA GLN A 229 17.28 -7.74 1.69
C GLN A 229 16.55 -7.06 0.52
N ILE A 230 15.21 -7.10 0.58
CA ILE A 230 14.40 -6.07 -0.07
C ILE A 230 14.61 -4.78 0.72
N ALA A 231 15.24 -3.79 0.10
CA ALA A 231 15.59 -2.54 0.76
C ALA A 231 14.36 -1.63 0.90
N PHE A 232 13.56 -1.53 -0.16
CA PHE A 232 12.35 -0.71 -0.26
C PHE A 232 11.54 -1.11 -1.51
N TYR A 233 10.46 -0.38 -1.80
CA TYR A 233 9.59 -0.63 -2.95
C TYR A 233 9.56 0.60 -3.85
N SER A 234 9.57 0.37 -5.15
CA SER A 234 9.36 1.39 -6.19
C SER A 234 7.87 1.68 -6.35
N ASP A 235 7.55 2.95 -6.51
CA ASP A 235 6.23 3.42 -6.89
C ASP A 235 5.81 2.89 -8.27
N THR A 236 4.61 2.32 -8.33
CA THR A 236 4.01 1.79 -9.56
C THR A 236 3.34 2.87 -10.39
N ALA A 237 2.95 3.99 -9.77
CA ALA A 237 2.40 5.16 -10.45
C ALA A 237 3.47 6.09 -11.05
N LYS A 238 4.75 5.83 -10.74
CA LYS A 238 5.94 6.45 -11.35
C LYS A 238 6.06 7.96 -11.14
N HIS A 239 5.76 8.46 -9.95
CA HIS A 239 5.77 9.90 -9.66
C HIS A 239 7.18 10.52 -9.72
N THR A 240 8.13 10.02 -8.93
CA THR A 240 9.47 10.62 -8.81
C THR A 240 10.55 9.69 -9.36
N PRO A 241 11.15 9.94 -10.54
CA PRO A 241 12.19 9.06 -11.09
C PRO A 241 13.49 9.13 -10.29
N ILE A 242 14.10 7.97 -10.01
CA ILE A 242 15.44 7.88 -9.43
C ILE A 242 16.44 7.41 -10.50
N TYR A 243 17.35 8.31 -10.87
CA TYR A 243 18.35 8.12 -11.91
C TYR A 243 19.54 7.34 -11.39
N ARG A 244 20.01 6.34 -12.13
CA ARG A 244 21.29 5.68 -11.88
C ARG A 244 22.35 6.21 -12.82
N LEU A 245 23.50 6.55 -12.24
CA LEU A 245 24.69 6.94 -12.95
C LEU A 245 25.82 5.96 -12.64
N PHE A 246 26.66 5.70 -13.65
CA PHE A 246 27.85 4.87 -13.55
C PHE A 246 29.09 5.74 -13.73
N ASN A 247 30.09 5.57 -12.86
CA ASN A 247 31.39 6.20 -12.98
C ASN A 247 32.37 5.25 -13.69
N PRO A 248 32.66 5.45 -15.00
CA PRO A 248 33.58 4.58 -15.74
C PRO A 248 35.03 4.70 -15.26
N ASN A 249 35.35 5.73 -14.48
CA ASN A 249 36.70 5.98 -13.96
C ASN A 249 36.91 5.39 -12.56
N ALA A 250 35.89 4.76 -11.96
CA ALA A 250 36.03 4.09 -10.68
C ALA A 250 37.02 2.93 -10.77
N LYS A 251 38.04 2.93 -9.90
CA LYS A 251 39.08 1.89 -9.85
C LYS A 251 39.17 1.25 -8.47
N GLY A 252 39.46 -0.05 -8.44
CA GLY A 252 39.67 -0.80 -7.20
C GLY A 252 38.39 -0.85 -6.34
N LYS A 253 38.46 -0.28 -5.13
CA LYS A 253 37.33 -0.21 -4.17
C LYS A 253 36.52 1.09 -4.29
N GLN A 254 36.79 1.92 -5.30
CA GLN A 254 35.98 3.10 -5.57
C GLN A 254 34.60 2.68 -6.06
N ILE A 255 33.61 3.43 -5.61
CA ILE A 255 32.22 3.15 -5.89
C ILE A 255 31.86 3.65 -7.28
N SER A 256 31.17 2.80 -8.01
CA SER A 256 30.93 2.97 -9.44
C SER A 256 29.49 3.38 -9.74
N TYR A 257 28.55 3.23 -8.81
CA TYR A 257 27.15 3.62 -9.00
C TYR A 257 26.68 4.73 -8.06
N PHE A 258 25.82 5.59 -8.59
CA PHE A 258 25.16 6.67 -7.84
C PHE A 258 23.68 6.76 -8.21
N TYR A 259 22.83 7.09 -7.22
CA TYR A 259 21.37 7.13 -7.39
C TYR A 259 20.80 8.46 -6.88
N THR A 260 20.03 9.15 -7.73
CA THR A 260 19.48 10.45 -7.34
C THR A 260 18.12 10.74 -7.92
N SER A 261 17.25 11.36 -7.13
CA SER A 261 16.01 12.01 -7.59
C SER A 261 16.25 13.38 -8.23
N SER A 262 17.43 13.98 -8.00
CA SER A 262 17.75 15.31 -8.48
C SER A 262 18.27 15.25 -9.91
N CYS A 263 17.49 15.80 -10.84
CA CYS A 263 17.95 15.98 -12.22
C CYS A 263 19.18 16.89 -12.30
N ALA A 264 19.29 17.91 -11.44
CA ALA A 264 20.45 18.80 -11.40
C ALA A 264 21.73 18.07 -10.96
N GLU A 265 21.64 17.18 -9.97
CA GLU A 265 22.78 16.37 -9.53
C GLU A 265 23.21 15.36 -10.61
N ARG A 266 22.24 14.69 -11.25
CA ARG A 266 22.48 13.84 -12.42
C ARG A 266 23.22 14.63 -13.51
N ASP A 267 22.72 15.79 -13.89
CA ASP A 267 23.29 16.58 -14.98
C ASP A 267 24.68 17.11 -14.63
N SER A 268 24.93 17.45 -13.37
CA SER A 268 26.26 17.83 -12.89
C SER A 268 27.25 16.67 -12.98
N LEU A 269 26.85 15.46 -12.57
CA LEU A 269 27.70 14.27 -12.65
C LEU A 269 28.01 13.89 -14.11
N VAL A 270 27.02 13.99 -15.00
CA VAL A 270 27.21 13.75 -16.45
C VAL A 270 28.23 14.73 -17.03
N LYS A 271 28.19 16.01 -16.66
CA LYS A 271 29.17 17.02 -17.13
C LYS A 271 30.61 16.69 -16.74
N ILE A 272 30.81 16.01 -15.61
CA ILE A 272 32.15 15.61 -15.12
C ILE A 272 32.53 14.17 -15.52
N GLY A 273 31.81 13.58 -16.48
CA GLY A 273 32.19 12.31 -17.11
C GLY A 273 31.53 11.06 -16.55
N TRP A 274 30.53 11.17 -15.67
CA TRP A 274 29.69 10.03 -15.31
C TRP A 274 28.73 9.69 -16.45
N ARG A 275 28.40 8.42 -16.60
CA ARG A 275 27.41 7.95 -17.57
C ARG A 275 26.05 7.82 -16.91
N TYR A 276 25.08 8.63 -17.33
CA TYR A 276 23.68 8.33 -17.03
C TYR A 276 23.27 7.03 -17.72
N GLU A 277 22.72 6.08 -16.96
CA GLU A 277 22.30 4.80 -17.53
C GLU A 277 20.80 4.75 -17.78
N GLN A 278 20.01 4.89 -16.73
CA GLN A 278 18.55 4.73 -16.77
C GLN A 278 17.90 5.21 -15.47
N ILE A 279 16.56 5.27 -15.48
CA ILE A 279 15.77 5.28 -14.25
C ILE A 279 15.82 3.87 -13.65
N SER A 280 16.20 3.76 -12.37
CA SER A 280 16.29 2.46 -11.68
C SER A 280 15.00 2.09 -10.95
N TRP A 281 14.33 3.07 -10.37
CA TRP A 281 13.03 2.95 -9.71
C TRP A 281 12.35 4.32 -9.59
N TYR A 282 11.16 4.34 -9.01
CA TYR A 282 10.39 5.55 -8.75
C TYR A 282 10.07 5.68 -7.26
N GLY A 283 10.20 6.89 -6.71
CA GLY A 283 9.60 7.29 -5.44
C GLY A 283 8.24 7.95 -5.63
N LEU A 284 7.66 8.40 -4.52
CA LEU A 284 6.43 9.21 -4.45
C LEU A 284 6.72 10.68 -4.73
#